data_AF-A0A946YJZ6-F1
#
_entry.id   AF-A0A946YJZ6-F1
#
_cell.length_a   1.000
_cell.length_b   1.000
_cell.length_c   1.000
_cell.angle_alpha   90.00
_cell.angle_beta   90.00
_cell.angle_gamma   90.00
#
_symmetry.space_group_name_H-M   'P 1'
#
loop_
_entity.id
_entity.type
_entity.pdbx_description
1 polymer ?
#
loop_
_entity_poly.entity_id
_entity_poly.type
_entity_poly.pdbx_seq_one_letter_code
_entity_poly.pdbx_strand_id
1 'polypeptide(L)'
;VWTWIKNNQLDSGKLRELRMSSPLGQILATGLVNSKYGRAAMIESIEQTAAQVVHDMERYLNTLGTIAAITPLLGLLGTVVGMIRVFSEIMLQGTGNANALAGGISEALISTAAGLSVAIPTYMFHRYFTRKVDSLVLSLEQESIKLVDALHTDRAVEVKESDQ
;
A
#
# COMPACT_ATOMS: atom_id res chain seq x y z
N VAL A 1 -3.13 4.60 25.10
CA VAL A 1 -4.02 5.77 24.88
C VAL A 1 -5.24 5.76 25.78
N TRP A 2 -6.10 4.73 25.73
CA TRP A 2 -7.34 4.65 26.52
C TRP A 2 -7.15 4.86 28.04
N THR A 3 -6.08 4.31 28.62
CA THR A 3 -5.72 4.52 30.04
C THR A 3 -5.33 5.97 30.35
N TRP A 4 -4.70 6.67 29.39
CA TRP A 4 -4.29 8.07 29.58
C TRP A 4 -5.47 9.04 29.49
N ILE A 5 -6.43 8.75 28.60
CA ILE A 5 -7.69 9.49 28.49
C ILE A 5 -8.49 9.34 29.81
N LYS A 6 -8.65 8.11 30.32
CA LYS A 6 -9.40 7.86 31.57
C LYS A 6 -8.78 8.52 32.80
N ASN A 7 -7.45 8.61 32.86
CA ASN A 7 -6.73 9.16 34.01
C ASN A 7 -6.43 10.67 33.89
N ASN A 8 -6.92 11.33 32.82
CA ASN A 8 -6.65 12.74 32.51
C ASN A 8 -5.15 13.10 32.50
N GLN A 9 -4.29 12.16 32.08
CA GLN A 9 -2.83 12.33 32.10
C GLN A 9 -2.25 12.68 30.72
N LEU A 10 -3.06 13.27 29.84
CA LEU A 10 -2.61 13.70 28.52
C LEU A 10 -1.76 14.96 28.65
N ASP A 11 -0.49 14.82 28.33
CA ASP A 11 0.47 15.93 28.25
C ASP A 11 1.09 15.97 26.84
N SER A 12 1.60 17.13 26.48
CA SER A 12 2.36 17.48 25.28
C SER A 12 3.42 16.41 24.93
N GLY A 13 4.13 15.89 25.95
CA GLY A 13 5.13 14.84 25.77
C GLY A 13 4.53 13.51 25.31
N LYS A 14 3.43 13.07 25.94
CA LYS A 14 2.75 11.81 25.61
C LYS A 14 2.01 11.86 24.27
N LEU A 15 1.50 13.03 23.87
CA LEU A 15 0.92 13.23 22.55
C LEU A 15 1.98 13.09 21.45
N ARG A 16 3.19 13.60 21.70
CA ARG A 16 4.31 13.46 20.76
C ARG A 16 4.79 12.00 20.67
N GLU A 17 4.88 11.30 21.80
CA GLU A 17 5.20 9.88 21.85
C GLU A 17 4.17 9.05 21.08
N LEU A 18 2.88 9.32 21.30
CA LEU A 18 1.79 8.66 20.60
C LEU A 18 1.89 8.87 19.08
N ARG A 19 2.13 10.11 18.65
CA ARG A 19 2.27 10.46 17.23
C ARG A 19 3.41 9.70 16.54
N MET A 20 4.51 9.45 17.25
CA MET A 20 5.69 8.78 16.69
C MET A 20 5.62 7.26 16.75
N SER A 21 4.71 6.70 17.54
CA SER A 21 4.64 5.26 17.81
C SER A 21 4.11 4.43 16.64
N SER A 22 3.14 4.97 15.89
CA SER A 22 2.44 4.23 14.83
C SER A 22 1.60 5.15 13.95
N PRO A 23 1.23 4.70 12.72
CA PRO A 23 0.23 5.35 11.87
C PRO A 23 -1.08 5.68 12.61
N LEU A 24 -1.56 4.72 13.41
CA LEU A 24 -2.74 4.92 14.26
C LEU A 24 -2.49 5.99 15.32
N GLY A 25 -1.34 5.95 15.99
CA GLY A 25 -0.98 6.93 17.00
C GLY A 25 -0.93 8.35 16.46
N GLN A 26 -0.46 8.55 15.22
CA GLN A 26 -0.49 9.84 14.55
C GLN A 26 -1.93 10.36 14.37
N ILE A 27 -2.85 9.51 13.87
CA ILE A 27 -4.25 9.89 13.66
C ILE A 27 -4.94 10.18 15.00
N LEU A 28 -4.78 9.30 16.00
CA LEU A 28 -5.39 9.46 17.32
C LEU A 28 -4.87 10.71 18.04
N ALA A 29 -3.57 11.03 17.92
CA ALA A 29 -2.99 12.24 18.50
C ALA A 29 -3.59 13.50 17.87
N THR A 30 -3.77 13.55 16.55
CA THR A 30 -4.44 14.68 15.89
C THR A 30 -5.88 14.82 16.35
N GLY A 31 -6.63 13.72 16.42
CA GLY A 31 -8.00 13.72 16.93
C GLY A 31 -8.11 14.23 18.36
N LEU A 32 -7.20 13.82 19.24
CA LEU A 32 -7.13 14.29 20.63
C LEU A 32 -6.81 15.78 20.76
N VAL A 33 -5.94 16.32 19.91
CA VAL A 33 -5.59 17.75 19.92
C VAL A 33 -6.79 18.61 19.49
N ASN A 34 -7.58 18.11 18.53
CA ASN A 34 -8.72 18.84 17.97
C ASN A 34 -10.06 18.52 18.65
N SER A 35 -10.11 17.60 19.60
CA SER A 35 -11.35 17.22 20.30
C SER A 35 -12.04 18.40 21.00
N LYS A 36 -11.26 19.41 21.44
CA LYS A 36 -11.77 20.63 22.10
C LYS A 36 -12.55 21.57 21.18
N TYR A 37 -12.43 21.42 19.86
CA TYR A 37 -13.13 22.25 18.87
C TYR A 37 -14.46 21.62 18.41
N GLY A 38 -14.88 20.52 19.05
CA GLY A 38 -16.13 19.82 18.78
C GLY A 38 -15.98 18.64 17.82
N ARG A 39 -17.03 17.81 17.74
CA ARG A 39 -17.04 16.53 17.02
C ARG A 39 -16.68 16.69 15.54
N ALA A 40 -17.24 17.69 14.88
CA ALA A 40 -17.05 17.91 13.43
C ALA A 40 -15.59 18.25 13.11
N ALA A 41 -15.00 19.22 13.81
CA ALA A 41 -13.60 19.61 13.64
C ALA A 41 -12.63 18.45 13.95
N MET A 42 -12.96 17.63 14.95
CA MET A 42 -12.19 16.43 15.27
C MET A 42 -12.19 15.43 14.11
N ILE A 43 -13.36 15.10 13.56
CA ILE A 43 -13.50 14.18 12.41
C ILE A 43 -12.73 14.69 11.20
N GLU A 44 -12.92 15.96 10.83
CA GLU A 44 -12.23 16.56 9.68
C GLU A 44 -10.70 16.45 9.82
N SER A 45 -10.17 16.73 11.02
CA SER A 45 -8.73 16.63 11.27
C SER A 45 -8.18 15.19 11.23
N ILE A 46 -9.01 14.22 11.65
CA ILE A 46 -8.70 12.80 11.57
C ILE A 46 -8.68 12.36 10.11
N GLU A 47 -9.70 12.70 9.33
CA GLU A 47 -9.79 12.36 7.91
C GLU A 47 -8.60 12.91 7.12
N GLN A 48 -8.22 14.17 7.33
CA GLN A 48 -7.05 14.77 6.70
C GLN A 48 -5.74 14.03 7.05
N THR A 49 -5.55 13.72 8.33
CA THR A 49 -4.35 12.99 8.79
C THR A 49 -4.34 11.55 8.28
N ALA A 50 -5.49 10.89 8.28
CA ALA A 50 -5.65 9.54 7.78
C ALA A 50 -5.31 9.47 6.29
N ALA A 51 -5.81 10.40 5.47
CA ALA A 51 -5.48 10.47 4.05
C ALA A 51 -3.96 10.58 3.81
N GLN A 52 -3.26 11.42 4.58
CA GLN A 52 -1.81 11.55 4.48
C GLN A 52 -1.10 10.24 4.87
N VAL A 53 -1.52 9.61 5.96
CA VAL A 53 -0.95 8.36 6.45
C VAL A 53 -1.17 7.20 5.47
N VAL A 54 -2.37 7.08 4.91
CA VAL A 54 -2.71 6.07 3.90
C VAL A 54 -1.86 6.28 2.65
N HIS A 55 -1.74 7.52 2.17
CA HIS A 55 -0.88 7.84 1.04
C HIS A 55 0.58 7.41 1.28
N ASP A 56 1.11 7.66 2.48
CA ASP A 56 2.46 7.24 2.86
C ASP A 56 2.64 5.71 2.91
N MET A 57 1.59 4.97 3.28
CA MET A 57 1.58 3.50 3.29
C MET A 57 1.53 2.93 1.86
N GLU A 58 0.85 3.61 0.93
CA GLU A 58 0.68 3.17 -0.45
C GLU A 58 1.85 3.57 -1.38
N ARG A 59 2.67 4.55 -1.00
CA ARG A 59 3.64 5.20 -1.90
C ARG A 59 4.55 4.23 -2.67
N TYR A 60 4.98 3.12 -2.05
CA TYR A 60 5.84 2.12 -2.71
C TYR A 60 5.06 0.98 -3.37
N LEU A 61 3.77 0.80 -3.03
CA LEU A 61 2.94 -0.22 -3.65
C LEU A 61 2.70 0.09 -5.12
N ASN A 62 2.46 1.36 -5.47
CA ASN A 62 2.29 1.76 -6.86
C ASN A 62 3.54 1.45 -7.71
N THR A 63 4.72 1.75 -7.17
CA THR A 63 6.00 1.41 -7.83
C THR A 63 6.14 -0.12 -7.99
N LEU A 64 5.81 -0.89 -6.95
CA LEU A 64 5.86 -2.35 -6.99
C LEU A 64 4.91 -2.94 -8.05
N GLY A 65 3.69 -2.40 -8.15
CA GLY A 65 2.73 -2.75 -9.20
C GLY A 65 3.23 -2.40 -10.60
N THR A 66 3.90 -1.25 -10.75
CA THR A 66 4.52 -0.84 -12.01
C THR A 66 5.64 -1.79 -12.43
N ILE A 67 6.51 -2.19 -11.50
CA ILE A 67 7.58 -3.17 -11.78
C ILE A 67 6.95 -4.50 -12.23
N ALA A 68 5.96 -5.00 -11.50
CA ALA A 68 5.26 -6.23 -11.87
C ALA A 68 4.67 -6.19 -13.30
N ALA A 69 4.18 -5.02 -13.74
CA ALA A 69 3.61 -4.84 -15.07
C ALA A 69 4.66 -4.68 -16.17
N ILE A 70 5.77 -3.98 -15.92
CA ILE A 70 6.78 -3.66 -16.93
C ILE A 70 7.77 -4.81 -17.14
N THR A 71 8.12 -5.56 -16.09
CA THR A 71 9.13 -6.62 -16.18
C THR A 71 8.85 -7.68 -17.26
N PRO A 72 7.61 -8.20 -17.46
CA PRO A 72 7.31 -9.10 -18.58
C PRO A 72 7.53 -8.45 -19.95
N LEU A 73 7.20 -7.16 -20.08
CA LEU A 73 7.40 -6.41 -21.31
C LEU A 73 8.88 -6.24 -21.64
N LEU A 74 9.73 -6.07 -20.62
CA LEU A 74 11.19 -6.07 -20.78
C LEU A 74 11.72 -7.43 -21.20
N GLY A 75 11.19 -8.53 -20.64
CA GLY A 75 11.53 -9.89 -21.07
C GLY A 75 11.19 -10.14 -22.54
N LEU A 76 9.99 -9.72 -22.96
CA LEU A 76 9.53 -9.74 -24.35
C LEU A 76 10.39 -8.85 -25.26
N LEU A 77 10.77 -7.65 -24.81
CA LEU A 77 11.69 -6.79 -25.56
C LEU A 77 13.02 -7.50 -25.83
N GLY A 78 13.56 -8.19 -24.82
CA GLY A 78 14.80 -8.96 -25.00
C GLY A 78 14.65 -10.11 -26.00
N THR A 79 13.45 -10.70 -26.16
CA THR A 79 13.25 -11.71 -27.22
C THR A 79 13.27 -11.09 -28.61
N VAL A 80 12.66 -9.92 -28.76
CA VAL A 80 12.69 -9.16 -30.02
C VAL A 80 14.13 -8.82 -30.38
N VAL A 81 14.92 -8.32 -29.42
CA VAL A 81 16.34 -8.03 -29.62
C VAL A 81 17.14 -9.29 -29.97
N GLY A 82 16.91 -10.41 -29.27
CA GLY A 82 17.57 -11.68 -29.56
C GLY A 82 17.27 -12.17 -30.98
N MET A 83 16.00 -12.12 -31.40
CA MET A 83 15.59 -12.52 -32.75
C MET A 83 16.18 -11.60 -33.83
N ILE A 84 16.32 -10.30 -33.59
CA ILE A 84 17.00 -9.38 -34.52
C ILE A 84 18.46 -9.79 -34.73
N ARG A 85 19.17 -10.17 -33.66
CA ARG A 85 20.57 -10.65 -33.75
C ARG A 85 20.66 -11.95 -34.54
N VAL A 86 19.75 -12.90 -34.27
CA VAL A 86 19.66 -14.16 -35.00
C VAL A 86 19.46 -13.93 -36.50
N PHE A 87 18.50 -13.09 -36.90
CA PHE A 87 18.27 -12.79 -38.32
C PHE A 87 19.46 -12.09 -38.97
N SER A 88 20.15 -11.20 -38.24
CA SER A 88 21.35 -10.54 -38.77
C SER A 88 22.49 -11.53 -39.03
N GLU A 89 22.67 -12.54 -38.18
CA GLU A 89 23.68 -13.58 -38.42
C GLU A 89 23.33 -14.45 -39.62
N ILE A 90 22.05 -14.81 -39.79
CA ILE A 90 21.58 -15.56 -40.96
C ILE A 90 21.88 -14.79 -42.26
N MET A 91 21.69 -13.46 -42.27
CA MET A 91 22.00 -12.65 -43.46
C MET A 91 23.49 -12.63 -43.80
N LEU A 92 24.37 -12.72 -42.80
CA LEU A 92 25.82 -12.65 -42.99
C LEU A 92 26.45 -14.01 -43.31
N GLN A 93 26.01 -15.07 -42.64
CA GLN A 93 26.64 -16.41 -42.70
C GLN A 93 25.78 -17.44 -43.47
N GLY A 94 24.57 -17.06 -43.89
CA GLY A 94 23.58 -17.99 -44.44
C GLY A 94 22.98 -18.89 -43.36
N THR A 95 22.14 -19.83 -43.78
CA THR A 95 21.44 -20.76 -42.86
C THR A 95 22.29 -21.95 -42.41
N GLY A 96 23.59 -21.98 -42.75
CA GLY A 96 24.46 -23.14 -42.55
C GLY A 96 24.87 -23.41 -41.11
N ASN A 97 24.78 -22.42 -40.20
CA ASN A 97 25.19 -22.56 -38.81
C ASN A 97 24.00 -22.76 -37.86
N ALA A 98 23.43 -23.97 -37.89
CA ALA A 98 22.25 -24.33 -37.07
C ALA A 98 22.49 -24.18 -35.56
N ASN A 99 23.73 -24.36 -35.08
CA ASN A 99 24.06 -24.20 -33.67
C ASN A 99 23.99 -22.73 -33.22
N ALA A 100 24.48 -21.80 -34.03
CA ALA A 100 24.37 -20.37 -33.73
C ALA A 100 22.91 -19.90 -33.70
N LEU A 101 22.10 -20.37 -34.66
CA LEU A 101 20.65 -20.13 -34.69
C LEU A 101 19.96 -20.60 -33.41
N ALA A 102 20.22 -21.86 -33.01
CA ALA A 102 19.63 -22.43 -31.80
C ALA A 102 20.07 -21.68 -30.53
N GLY A 103 21.32 -21.22 -30.48
CA GLY A 103 21.85 -20.41 -29.38
C GLY A 103 21.10 -19.09 -29.21
N GLY A 104 20.92 -18.31 -30.29
CA GLY A 104 20.24 -17.02 -30.20
C GLY A 104 18.74 -17.12 -29.92
N ILE A 105 18.07 -18.18 -30.40
CA ILE A 105 16.67 -18.48 -30.01
C ILE A 105 16.61 -18.84 -28.52
N SER A 106 17.55 -19.63 -28.02
CA SER A 106 17.62 -19.97 -26.59
C SER A 106 17.84 -18.72 -25.73
N GLU A 107 18.75 -17.83 -26.12
CA GLU A 107 18.99 -16.55 -25.44
C GLU A 107 17.72 -15.68 -25.38
N ALA A 108 16.99 -15.60 -26.50
CA ALA A 108 15.70 -14.90 -26.55
C ALA A 108 14.69 -15.50 -25.56
N LEU A 109 14.56 -16.82 -25.50
CA LEU A 109 13.64 -17.48 -24.56
C LEU A 109 14.03 -17.28 -23.08
N ILE A 110 15.34 -17.28 -22.78
CA ILE A 110 15.84 -17.01 -21.42
C ILE A 110 15.46 -15.60 -20.96
N SER A 111 15.49 -14.60 -21.85
CA SER A 111 15.04 -13.24 -21.52
C SER A 111 13.57 -13.19 -21.07
N THR A 112 12.67 -13.89 -21.76
CA THR A 112 11.26 -14.00 -21.32
C THR A 112 11.16 -14.69 -19.96
N ALA A 113 11.87 -15.81 -19.80
CA ALA A 113 11.85 -16.56 -18.56
C ALA A 113 12.35 -15.70 -17.38
N ALA A 114 13.40 -14.91 -17.57
CA ALA A 114 13.91 -13.98 -16.58
C ALA A 114 12.89 -12.88 -16.23
N GLY A 115 12.23 -12.29 -17.24
CA GLY A 115 11.18 -11.29 -17.04
C GLY A 115 10.00 -11.85 -16.22
N LEU A 116 9.53 -13.05 -16.56
CA LEU A 116 8.46 -13.73 -15.81
C LEU A 116 8.89 -14.11 -14.39
N SER A 117 10.14 -14.56 -14.21
CA SER A 117 10.68 -14.95 -12.90
C SER A 117 10.69 -13.81 -11.89
N VAL A 118 10.85 -12.56 -12.35
CA VAL A 118 10.77 -11.36 -11.50
C VAL A 118 9.33 -10.85 -11.39
N ALA A 119 8.56 -10.89 -12.48
CA ALA A 119 7.19 -10.36 -12.51
C ALA A 119 6.22 -11.13 -11.59
N ILE A 120 6.29 -12.47 -11.59
CA ILE A 120 5.35 -13.30 -10.84
C ILE A 120 5.46 -13.05 -9.32
N PRO A 121 6.65 -13.13 -8.68
CA PRO A 121 6.77 -12.84 -7.25
C PRO A 121 6.41 -11.39 -6.94
N THR A 122 6.86 -10.44 -7.77
CA THR A 122 6.58 -9.00 -7.58
C THR A 122 5.06 -8.73 -7.57
N TYR A 123 4.32 -9.33 -8.51
CA TYR A 123 2.88 -9.19 -8.58
C TYR A 123 2.18 -9.82 -7.37
N MET A 124 2.63 -10.99 -6.91
CA MET A 124 2.11 -11.64 -5.70
C MET A 124 2.30 -10.76 -4.46
N PHE A 125 3.51 -10.20 -4.27
CA PHE A 125 3.80 -9.32 -3.14
C PHE A 125 3.03 -8.01 -3.23
N HIS A 126 2.93 -7.40 -4.41
CA HIS A 126 2.10 -6.21 -4.62
C HIS A 126 0.67 -6.47 -4.13
N ARG A 127 0.04 -7.56 -4.58
CA ARG A 127 -1.32 -7.91 -4.19
C ARG A 127 -1.46 -8.23 -2.69
N TYR A 128 -0.45 -8.86 -2.10
CA TYR A 128 -0.43 -9.14 -0.66
C TYR A 128 -0.37 -7.86 0.16
N PHE A 129 0.56 -6.95 -0.17
CA PHE A 129 0.75 -5.72 0.59
C PHE A 129 -0.39 -4.72 0.39
N THR A 130 -0.98 -4.60 -0.81
CA THR A 130 -2.18 -3.79 -1.03
C THR A 130 -3.30 -4.22 -0.10
N ARG A 131 -3.63 -5.53 -0.06
CA ARG A 131 -4.65 -6.05 0.87
C ARG A 131 -4.33 -5.79 2.33
N LYS A 132 -3.05 -5.84 2.68
CA LYS A 132 -2.62 -5.58 4.05
C LYS A 132 -2.77 -4.11 4.42
N VAL A 133 -2.47 -3.18 3.50
CA VAL A 133 -2.73 -1.76 3.68
C VAL A 133 -4.23 -1.52 3.81
N ASP A 134 -5.07 -2.06 2.92
CA ASP A 134 -6.53 -1.94 2.99
C ASP A 134 -7.08 -2.38 4.37
N SER A 135 -6.62 -3.53 4.87
CA SER A 135 -7.01 -4.03 6.19
C SER A 135 -6.55 -3.13 7.34
N LEU A 136 -5.37 -2.50 7.21
CA LEU A 136 -4.88 -1.54 8.18
C LEU A 136 -5.71 -0.26 8.13
N VAL A 137 -6.04 0.26 6.95
CA VAL A 137 -6.92 1.44 6.78
C VAL A 137 -8.25 1.23 7.48
N LEU A 138 -8.91 0.09 7.26
CA LEU A 138 -10.15 -0.26 7.95
C LEU A 138 -10.00 -0.27 9.48
N SER A 139 -8.86 -0.76 9.98
CA SER A 139 -8.57 -0.76 11.42
C SER A 139 -8.34 0.65 11.96
N LEU A 140 -7.67 1.51 11.18
CA LEU A 140 -7.45 2.92 11.52
C LEU A 140 -8.77 3.69 11.63
N GLU A 141 -9.68 3.49 10.67
CA GLU A 141 -11.01 4.10 10.66
C GLU A 141 -11.82 3.67 11.88
N GLN A 142 -11.88 2.37 12.16
CA GLN A 142 -12.63 1.83 13.31
C GLN A 142 -12.13 2.38 14.65
N GLU A 143 -10.81 2.39 14.86
CA GLU A 143 -10.24 2.92 16.11
C GLU A 143 -10.40 4.44 16.23
N SER A 144 -10.39 5.16 15.09
CA SER A 144 -10.64 6.60 15.06
C SER A 144 -12.09 6.95 15.41
N ILE A 145 -13.06 6.20 14.88
CA ILE A 145 -14.48 6.38 15.21
C ILE A 145 -14.72 6.09 16.69
N LYS A 146 -14.15 5.00 17.23
CA LYS A 146 -14.22 4.70 18.67
C LYS A 146 -13.71 5.85 19.52
N LEU A 147 -12.62 6.50 19.09
CA LEU A 147 -12.08 7.66 19.80
C LEU A 147 -13.04 8.85 19.78
N VAL A 148 -13.61 9.16 18.61
CA VAL A 148 -14.59 10.25 18.46
C VAL A 148 -15.79 10.00 19.36
N ASP A 149 -16.36 8.79 19.29
CA ASP A 149 -17.52 8.41 20.09
C ASP A 149 -17.18 8.46 21.59
N ALA A 150 -16.05 7.91 22.02
CA ALA A 150 -15.66 7.94 23.44
C ALA A 150 -15.49 9.36 24.02
N LEU A 151 -15.13 10.34 23.19
CA LEU A 151 -14.95 11.74 23.61
C LEU A 151 -16.21 12.60 23.46
N HIS A 152 -17.11 12.25 22.55
CA HIS A 152 -18.30 13.03 22.20
C HIS A 152 -19.61 12.25 22.38
N THR A 153 -19.61 11.14 23.11
CA THR A 153 -20.85 10.45 23.48
C THR A 153 -21.67 11.37 24.39
N ASP A 154 -22.62 12.09 23.80
CA ASP A 154 -23.84 12.48 24.49
C ASP A 154 -24.64 11.20 24.76
N ARG A 155 -24.71 10.77 26.03
CA ARG A 155 -25.66 9.74 26.45
C ARG A 155 -27.07 10.32 26.30
N ALA A 156 -27.72 10.08 25.17
CA ALA A 156 -29.17 10.20 25.05
C ALA A 156 -29.68 9.30 23.91
N VAL A 157 -29.69 7.98 24.17
CA VAL A 157 -30.68 7.12 23.51
C VAL A 157 -31.46 6.44 24.62
N GLU A 158 -32.43 7.16 25.19
CA GLU A 158 -33.59 6.52 25.80
C GLU A 158 -34.45 5.99 24.66
N VAL A 159 -34.30 4.69 24.36
CA VAL A 159 -35.34 3.99 23.61
C VAL A 159 -36.51 3.83 24.58
N LYS A 160 -37.51 4.72 24.48
CA LYS A 160 -38.80 4.47 25.12
C LYS A 160 -39.43 3.27 24.43
N GLU A 161 -39.55 2.16 25.16
CA GLU A 161 -40.46 1.10 24.80
C GLU A 161 -41.86 1.71 24.72
N SER A 162 -42.51 1.56 23.56
CA SER A 162 -43.91 1.89 23.41
C SER A 162 -44.71 0.88 24.24
N ASP A 163 -45.09 1.27 25.45
CA ASP A 163 -46.08 0.56 26.26
C ASP A 163 -47.42 0.54 25.49
N GLN A 164 -47.85 -0.70 25.18
CA GLN A 164 -49.20 -1.21 24.87
C GLN A 164 -50.12 -0.46 23.90
#